data_AF-H3AA24-F1
#
_entry.id   AF-H3AA24-F1
#
_cell.length_a   1.000
_cell.length_b   1.000
_cell.length_c   1.000
_cell.angle_alpha   90.00
_cell.angle_beta   90.00
_cell.angle_gamma   90.00
#
_symmetry.space_group_name_H-M   'P 1'
#
loop_
_entity.id
_entity.type
_entity.pdbx_description
1 polymer ?
#
loop_
_entity_poly.entity_id
_entity_poly.type
_entity_poly.pdbx_seq_one_letter_code
_entity_poly.pdbx_strand_id
1 'polypeptide(L)'
;QQNFTFTTNQKKFYHLLEEKVVRIKRGIFQGDSLSPLWFCLALNQLSKMLRNSGYGYSLGRRPTVLVSHLFYMDDLKLYAKNSDQLQSMLELVSSFSKSIVMEIGVDKCAILHAKQGKLERHDNIQLLNGAEIQEIEPEKCYKYLGMQQLLNINTMQKWLKLIMKTQLNTKTKRKVRATLKENHMHHPHASMAQLYLPRRVGGRGLLNLTDLCRGQEAGLRDYFLKKDLPIHQAATPLFLSEEDHGFEKTTLQSRLDEWSMKSLHGQFHATLQKDNIDVEASMTWLQKGTLFPETEGFILAIQDHVVATNNYQKYILMENISNKCCFCGTITESIQHTIDGCPVLSYSEYLHRHNNITKIIHQQFAKDTNVEVTNQWWKHQPKAVEETIGVKILWGFSIRTEREIQGSELDIVFVDKTNRKAKIIDIACPTDYNIGEKEHEKIMKYQDLKMEIEKLWKVRVEVIPVVIGAVGAVTKKHDSIK
;
A
#
# COMPACT_ATOMS: atom_id res chain seq x y z
N GLN A 1 -12.09 -28.05 -10.97
CA GLN A 1 -11.62 -28.04 -9.56
C GLN A 1 -10.40 -27.14 -9.47
N GLN A 2 -10.58 -25.90 -9.02
CA GLN A 2 -9.55 -25.10 -8.35
C GLN A 2 -10.29 -24.29 -7.28
N ASN A 3 -10.14 -24.72 -6.03
CA ASN A 3 -10.75 -24.10 -4.86
C ASN A 3 -9.88 -22.92 -4.41
N PHE A 4 -10.42 -21.70 -4.48
CA PHE A 4 -9.86 -20.54 -3.79
C PHE A 4 -10.54 -20.40 -2.43
N THR A 5 -9.81 -20.71 -1.37
CA THR A 5 -10.25 -20.55 0.01
C THR A 5 -9.88 -19.15 0.50
N PHE A 6 -10.86 -18.25 0.63
CA PHE A 6 -10.70 -17.01 1.40
C PHE A 6 -11.08 -17.28 2.85
N THR A 7 -10.10 -17.42 3.72
CA THR A 7 -10.31 -17.45 5.18
C THR A 7 -10.42 -16.03 5.70
N THR A 8 -11.65 -15.58 5.95
CA THR A 8 -11.94 -14.42 6.78
C THR A 8 -12.72 -14.87 8.02
N ASN A 9 -12.26 -14.44 9.19
CA ASN A 9 -12.76 -14.80 10.52
C ASN A 9 -14.25 -14.47 10.73
N GLN A 10 -15.15 -15.38 10.35
CA GLN A 10 -16.55 -15.43 10.80
C GLN A 10 -16.97 -16.85 11.22
N LYS A 11 -16.05 -17.64 11.78
CA LYS A 11 -16.37 -18.91 12.45
C LYS A 11 -17.04 -18.63 13.80
N LYS A 12 -18.33 -18.28 13.82
CA LYS A 12 -19.21 -18.49 14.98
C LYS A 12 -20.72 -18.43 14.73
N PHE A 13 -21.20 -18.30 13.49
CA PHE A 13 -22.66 -18.23 13.21
C PHE A 13 -23.21 -19.18 12.15
N TYR A 14 -22.40 -20.10 11.59
CA TYR A 14 -22.83 -20.98 10.49
C TYR A 14 -22.80 -22.46 10.87
N HIS A 15 -23.55 -22.87 11.89
CA HIS A 15 -23.64 -24.30 12.23
C HIS A 15 -25.02 -24.94 12.12
N LEU A 16 -26.01 -24.31 11.47
CA LEU A 16 -27.38 -24.86 11.39
C LEU A 16 -28.17 -24.58 10.09
N LEU A 17 -27.51 -24.40 8.94
CA LEU A 17 -28.22 -24.30 7.65
C LEU A 17 -27.68 -25.38 6.70
N GLU A 18 -28.52 -26.38 6.41
CA GLU A 18 -28.32 -27.29 5.28
C GLU A 18 -28.06 -26.47 4.01
N GLU A 19 -26.92 -26.71 3.35
CA GLU A 19 -26.53 -26.02 2.11
C GLU A 19 -27.49 -26.39 0.97
N LYS A 20 -28.58 -25.62 0.82
CA LYS A 20 -29.41 -25.68 -0.38
C LYS A 20 -28.68 -24.99 -1.52
N VAL A 21 -28.18 -25.79 -2.46
CA VAL A 21 -27.65 -25.28 -3.74
C VAL A 21 -28.78 -24.65 -4.55
N VAL A 22 -28.86 -23.32 -4.56
CA VAL A 22 -29.81 -22.57 -5.38
C VAL A 22 -29.21 -22.38 -6.79
N ARG A 23 -29.79 -23.04 -7.80
CA ARG A 23 -29.39 -22.82 -9.20
C ARG A 23 -30.01 -21.52 -9.73
N ILE A 24 -29.19 -20.50 -9.94
CA ILE A 24 -29.60 -19.25 -10.58
C ILE A 24 -29.80 -19.52 -12.08
N LYS A 25 -31.05 -19.37 -12.56
CA LYS A 25 -31.41 -19.59 -13.98
C LYS A 25 -31.33 -18.31 -14.83
N ARG A 26 -31.42 -17.13 -14.21
CA ARG A 26 -31.40 -15.81 -14.86
C ARG A 26 -30.81 -14.77 -13.91
N GLY A 27 -29.96 -13.89 -14.42
CA GLY A 27 -29.28 -12.85 -13.65
C GLY A 27 -27.77 -13.05 -13.61
N ILE A 28 -27.05 -11.95 -13.40
CA ILE A 28 -25.60 -11.89 -13.18
C ILE A 28 -25.33 -11.65 -11.70
N PHE A 29 -24.20 -12.15 -11.18
CA PHE A 29 -23.90 -12.08 -9.76
C PHE A 29 -23.53 -10.65 -9.33
N GLN A 30 -24.25 -10.08 -8.38
CA GLN A 30 -23.94 -8.75 -7.84
C GLN A 30 -22.74 -8.83 -6.89
N GLY A 31 -21.69 -8.05 -7.16
CA GLY A 31 -20.45 -8.05 -6.39
C GLY A 31 -19.28 -8.79 -7.06
N ASP A 32 -19.52 -9.46 -8.19
CA ASP A 32 -18.46 -9.99 -9.04
C ASP A 32 -17.86 -8.90 -9.95
N SER A 33 -16.55 -8.98 -10.22
CA SER A 33 -15.82 -7.98 -10.98
C SER A 33 -16.07 -8.04 -12.50
N LEU A 34 -16.57 -9.16 -13.04
CA LEU A 34 -16.88 -9.34 -14.46
C LEU A 34 -18.35 -9.04 -14.79
N SER A 35 -19.25 -9.16 -13.81
CA SER A 35 -20.68 -8.87 -13.97
C SER A 35 -20.99 -7.53 -14.67
N PRO A 36 -20.34 -6.39 -14.33
CA PRO A 36 -20.61 -5.12 -15.00
C PRO A 36 -20.27 -5.14 -16.50
N LEU A 37 -19.21 -5.85 -16.89
CA LEU A 37 -18.80 -5.95 -18.29
C LEU A 37 -19.83 -6.76 -19.10
N TRP A 38 -20.29 -7.88 -18.55
CA TRP A 38 -21.30 -8.72 -19.20
C TRP A 38 -22.63 -7.99 -19.37
N PHE A 39 -23.01 -7.20 -18.37
CA PHE A 39 -24.18 -6.33 -18.44
C PHE A 39 -24.06 -5.30 -19.59
N CYS A 40 -22.93 -4.60 -19.67
CA CYS A 40 -22.67 -3.65 -20.75
C CYS A 40 -22.66 -4.30 -22.15
N LEU A 41 -22.12 -5.51 -22.28
CA LEU A 41 -22.11 -6.25 -23.54
C LEU A 41 -23.52 -6.58 -24.02
N ALA A 42 -24.41 -7.00 -23.11
CA ALA A 42 -25.80 -7.29 -23.44
C ALA A 42 -26.55 -6.05 -23.96
N LEU A 43 -26.26 -4.86 -23.41
CA LEU A 43 -26.96 -3.61 -23.75
C LEU A 43 -26.31 -2.81 -24.89
N ASN A 44 -25.10 -3.17 -25.33
CA ASN A 44 -24.39 -2.47 -26.40
C ASN A 44 -25.18 -2.44 -27.74
N GLN A 45 -25.95 -3.50 -28.01
CA GLN A 45 -26.76 -3.57 -29.23
C GLN A 45 -27.89 -2.53 -29.24
N LEU A 46 -28.50 -2.23 -28.09
CA LEU A 46 -29.48 -1.15 -27.96
C LEU A 46 -28.84 0.20 -28.27
N SER A 47 -27.64 0.43 -27.75
CA SER A 47 -26.88 1.66 -28.01
C SER A 47 -26.59 1.83 -29.51
N LYS A 48 -26.30 0.73 -30.22
CA LYS A 48 -26.12 0.73 -31.69
C LYS A 48 -27.42 1.01 -32.44
N MET A 49 -28.54 0.41 -32.03
CA MET A 49 -29.87 0.67 -32.62
C MET A 49 -30.27 2.14 -32.49
N LEU A 50 -30.10 2.73 -31.31
CA LEU A 50 -30.41 4.13 -31.05
C LEU A 50 -29.54 5.09 -31.87
N ARG A 51 -28.23 4.81 -32.03
CA ARG A 51 -27.35 5.60 -32.91
C ARG A 51 -27.74 5.49 -34.39
N ASN A 52 -28.07 4.29 -34.84
CA ASN A 52 -28.39 4.04 -36.26
C ASN A 52 -29.80 4.52 -36.65
N SER A 53 -30.67 4.82 -35.69
CA SER A 53 -32.02 5.34 -35.94
C SER A 53 -32.04 6.74 -36.57
N GLY A 54 -30.95 7.50 -36.45
CA GLY A 54 -30.91 8.91 -36.88
C GLY A 54 -31.73 9.87 -36.01
N TYR A 55 -32.34 9.38 -34.92
CA TYR A 55 -33.03 10.20 -33.93
C TYR A 55 -32.05 10.77 -32.91
N GLY A 56 -32.31 11.99 -32.45
CA GLY A 56 -31.45 12.62 -31.46
C GLY A 56 -31.66 14.13 -31.34
N TYR A 57 -30.94 14.71 -30.39
CA TYR A 57 -30.86 16.15 -30.22
C TYR A 57 -29.56 16.69 -30.81
N SER A 58 -29.65 17.71 -31.67
CA SER A 58 -28.49 18.37 -32.27
C SER A 58 -27.96 19.48 -31.38
N LEU A 59 -26.68 19.42 -31.02
CA LEU A 59 -26.01 20.46 -30.23
C LEU A 59 -25.28 21.46 -31.14
N GLY A 60 -25.56 22.77 -30.99
CA GLY A 60 -24.81 23.86 -31.62
C GLY A 60 -25.58 24.69 -32.68
N ARG A 61 -25.04 25.88 -33.02
CA ARG A 61 -25.57 26.77 -34.09
C ARG A 61 -25.28 26.28 -35.51
N ARG A 62 -24.34 25.34 -35.65
CA ARG A 62 -24.07 24.54 -36.85
C ARG A 62 -24.17 23.07 -36.42
N PRO A 63 -25.12 22.29 -36.94
CA PRO A 63 -25.38 20.93 -36.46
C PRO A 63 -24.23 20.01 -36.85
N THR A 64 -23.34 19.68 -35.91
CA THR A 64 -22.22 18.76 -36.15
C THR A 64 -22.31 17.46 -35.35
N VAL A 65 -23.08 17.43 -34.24
CA VAL A 65 -23.20 16.24 -33.38
C VAL A 65 -24.66 15.99 -33.00
N LEU A 66 -25.15 14.81 -33.35
CA LEU A 66 -26.45 14.28 -32.96
C LEU A 66 -26.28 13.40 -31.72
N VAL A 67 -26.88 13.81 -30.60
CA VAL A 67 -26.87 13.02 -29.36
C VAL A 67 -28.20 12.32 -29.20
N SER A 68 -28.19 10.99 -29.24
CA SER A 68 -29.41 10.18 -29.09
C SER A 68 -29.64 9.70 -27.65
N HIS A 69 -28.59 9.31 -26.92
CA HIS A 69 -28.75 8.77 -25.57
C HIS A 69 -27.48 8.87 -24.72
N LEU A 70 -27.68 8.79 -23.40
CA LEU A 70 -26.66 8.54 -22.39
C LEU A 70 -27.01 7.23 -21.69
N PHE A 71 -26.01 6.37 -21.52
CA PHE A 71 -26.18 5.03 -20.93
C PHE A 71 -25.21 4.91 -19.74
N TYR A 72 -25.72 4.59 -18.56
CA TYR A 72 -24.90 4.23 -17.41
C TYR A 72 -25.51 3.03 -16.70
N MET A 73 -24.93 1.84 -16.91
CA MET A 73 -25.50 0.58 -16.41
C MET A 73 -27.00 0.50 -16.76
N ASP A 74 -27.88 0.34 -15.78
CA ASP A 74 -29.33 0.25 -15.94
C ASP A 74 -30.01 1.60 -16.23
N ASP A 75 -29.33 2.72 -15.99
CA ASP A 75 -29.84 4.06 -16.25
C ASP A 75 -29.67 4.44 -17.73
N LEU A 76 -30.79 4.54 -18.44
CA LEU A 76 -30.88 5.03 -19.82
C LEU A 76 -31.55 6.41 -19.88
N LYS A 77 -30.87 7.38 -20.47
CA LYS A 77 -31.42 8.70 -20.77
C LYS A 77 -31.46 8.94 -22.27
N LEU A 78 -32.64 9.23 -22.82
CA LEU A 78 -32.83 9.52 -24.23
C LEU A 78 -32.87 11.03 -24.49
N TYR A 79 -32.40 11.44 -25.66
CA TYR A 79 -32.45 12.80 -26.15
C TYR A 79 -33.07 12.80 -27.53
N ALA A 80 -34.11 13.60 -27.73
CA ALA A 80 -34.85 13.68 -28.98
C ALA A 80 -35.08 15.14 -29.36
N LYS A 81 -35.26 15.41 -30.65
CA LYS A 81 -35.58 16.76 -31.15
C LYS A 81 -37.02 17.17 -30.83
N ASN A 82 -37.95 16.22 -30.84
CA ASN A 82 -39.38 16.42 -30.62
C ASN A 82 -40.01 15.15 -30.02
N SER A 83 -41.29 15.25 -29.65
CA SER A 83 -42.03 14.14 -29.02
C SER A 83 -42.11 12.90 -29.92
N ASP A 84 -42.33 13.09 -31.23
CA ASP A 84 -42.45 11.98 -32.18
C ASP A 84 -41.17 11.14 -32.28
N GLN A 85 -40.01 11.79 -32.28
CA GLN A 85 -38.72 11.08 -32.22
C GLN A 85 -38.53 10.38 -30.88
N LEU A 86 -38.92 11.02 -29.77
CA LEU A 86 -38.83 10.40 -28.45
C LEU A 86 -39.68 9.12 -28.38
N GLN A 87 -40.91 9.18 -28.91
CA GLN A 87 -41.80 8.03 -29.03
C GLN A 87 -41.13 6.91 -29.84
N SER A 88 -40.62 7.22 -31.03
CA SER A 88 -39.94 6.24 -31.89
C SER A 88 -38.72 5.61 -31.21
N MET A 89 -37.97 6.37 -30.41
CA MET A 89 -36.85 5.85 -29.62
C MET A 89 -37.29 4.95 -28.46
N LEU A 90 -38.39 5.29 -27.79
CA LEU A 90 -38.99 4.47 -26.73
C LEU A 90 -39.53 3.14 -27.29
N GLU A 91 -40.04 3.13 -28.52
CA GLU A 91 -40.46 1.92 -29.23
C GLU A 91 -39.29 0.99 -29.53
N LEU A 92 -38.15 1.55 -29.98
CA LEU A 92 -36.91 0.80 -30.18
C LEU A 92 -36.42 0.16 -28.87
N VAL A 93 -36.43 0.94 -27.78
CA VAL A 93 -36.05 0.44 -26.44
C VAL A 93 -37.01 -0.68 -26.01
N SER A 94 -38.31 -0.50 -26.19
CA SER A 94 -39.33 -1.49 -25.81
C SER A 94 -39.19 -2.80 -26.59
N SER A 95 -38.97 -2.71 -27.91
CA SER A 95 -38.75 -3.87 -28.79
C SER A 95 -37.48 -4.64 -28.42
N PHE A 96 -36.39 -3.90 -28.16
CA PHE A 96 -35.15 -4.50 -27.69
C PHE A 96 -35.30 -5.17 -26.32
N SER A 97 -35.96 -4.50 -25.37
CA SER A 97 -36.17 -5.01 -24.01
C SER A 97 -36.96 -6.32 -24.02
N LYS A 98 -37.98 -6.44 -24.89
CA LYS A 98 -38.71 -7.69 -25.11
C LYS A 98 -37.80 -8.80 -25.65
N SER A 99 -36.90 -8.47 -26.57
CA SER A 99 -35.98 -9.42 -27.21
C SER A 99 -34.95 -10.01 -26.24
N ILE A 100 -34.46 -9.21 -25.30
CA ILE A 100 -33.51 -9.66 -24.27
C ILE A 100 -34.20 -10.15 -22.98
N VAL A 101 -35.53 -10.15 -22.95
CA VAL A 101 -36.35 -10.45 -21.78
C VAL A 101 -35.85 -9.62 -20.59
N MET A 102 -35.90 -8.30 -20.71
CA MET A 102 -35.60 -7.36 -19.63
C MET A 102 -36.82 -6.46 -19.42
N GLU A 103 -37.11 -6.12 -18.17
CA GLU A 103 -38.26 -5.29 -17.82
C GLU A 103 -37.81 -3.84 -17.59
N ILE A 104 -38.60 -2.89 -18.08
CA ILE A 104 -38.37 -1.46 -17.89
C ILE A 104 -39.12 -1.04 -16.63
N GLY A 105 -38.41 -0.44 -15.67
CA GLY A 105 -39.02 0.15 -14.47
C GLY A 105 -39.72 1.46 -14.78
N VAL A 106 -40.92 1.39 -15.35
CA VAL A 106 -41.70 2.57 -15.81
C VAL A 106 -42.01 3.53 -14.67
N ASP A 107 -42.15 3.01 -13.44
CA ASP A 107 -42.33 3.79 -12.20
C ASP A 107 -41.19 4.76 -11.90
N LYS A 108 -40.00 4.51 -12.46
CA LYS A 108 -38.80 5.34 -12.30
C LYS A 108 -38.49 6.18 -13.53
N CYS A 109 -39.23 5.98 -14.62
CA CYS A 109 -39.08 6.75 -15.84
C CYS A 109 -39.79 8.08 -15.71
N ALA A 110 -39.22 9.13 -16.30
CA ALA A 110 -39.85 10.43 -16.35
C ALA A 110 -39.41 11.20 -17.59
N ILE A 111 -40.28 12.08 -18.09
CA ILE A 111 -40.05 12.87 -19.29
C ILE A 111 -39.92 14.36 -18.93
N LEU A 112 -39.10 15.06 -19.71
CA LEU A 112 -38.86 16.49 -19.57
C LEU A 112 -38.80 17.15 -20.94
N HIS A 113 -39.69 18.12 -21.18
CA HIS A 113 -39.71 18.92 -22.40
C HIS A 113 -39.09 20.29 -22.15
N ALA A 114 -38.06 20.64 -22.91
CA ALA A 114 -37.36 21.92 -22.79
C ALA A 114 -37.24 22.62 -24.14
N LYS A 115 -37.71 23.87 -24.22
CA LYS A 115 -37.61 24.73 -25.40
C LYS A 115 -36.96 26.06 -25.03
N GLN A 116 -35.87 26.41 -25.71
CA GLN A 116 -35.09 27.63 -25.44
C GLN A 116 -34.73 27.84 -23.95
N GLY A 117 -34.46 26.75 -23.22
CA GLY A 117 -34.10 26.80 -21.80
C GLY A 117 -35.27 26.96 -20.83
N LYS A 118 -36.52 26.92 -21.31
CA LYS A 118 -37.74 26.90 -20.48
C LYS A 118 -38.40 25.52 -20.56
N LEU A 119 -38.96 25.09 -19.43
CA LEU A 119 -39.78 23.87 -19.36
C LEU A 119 -41.17 24.19 -19.92
N GLU A 120 -41.62 23.40 -20.89
CA GLU A 120 -42.97 23.47 -21.45
C GLU A 120 -43.72 22.20 -21.05
N ARG A 121 -45.00 22.33 -20.71
CA ARG A 121 -45.85 21.15 -20.41
C ARG A 121 -46.25 20.46 -21.70
N HIS A 122 -46.25 19.14 -21.68
CA HIS A 122 -46.71 18.31 -22.79
C HIS A 122 -47.54 17.13 -22.27
N ASP A 123 -48.38 16.56 -23.14
CA ASP A 123 -49.16 15.37 -22.78
C ASP A 123 -48.26 14.17 -22.47
N ASN A 124 -48.70 13.32 -21.54
CA ASN A 124 -47.97 12.11 -21.17
C ASN A 124 -47.75 11.19 -22.37
N ILE A 125 -46.61 10.49 -22.37
CA ILE A 125 -46.27 9.57 -23.44
C ILE A 125 -46.71 8.14 -23.06
N GLN A 126 -47.52 7.53 -23.93
CA GLN A 126 -47.94 6.14 -23.79
C GLN A 126 -46.97 5.18 -24.49
N LEU A 127 -46.49 4.19 -23.73
CA LEU A 127 -45.70 3.10 -24.26
C LEU A 127 -46.59 2.02 -24.91
N LEU A 128 -46.01 1.25 -25.85
CA LEU A 128 -46.68 0.12 -26.54
C LEU A 128 -47.23 -0.98 -25.61
N ASN A 129 -46.86 -1.00 -24.34
CA ASN A 129 -47.36 -1.93 -23.33
C ASN A 129 -48.52 -1.34 -22.49
N GLY A 130 -49.04 -0.16 -22.85
CA GLY A 130 -50.11 0.53 -22.13
C GLY A 130 -49.63 1.27 -20.87
N ALA A 131 -48.33 1.31 -20.60
CA ALA A 131 -47.78 2.03 -19.45
C ALA A 131 -47.55 3.51 -19.80
N GLU A 132 -47.89 4.41 -18.86
CA GLU A 132 -47.80 5.86 -19.03
C GLU A 132 -46.56 6.38 -18.30
N ILE A 133 -45.68 7.10 -19.01
CA ILE A 133 -44.56 7.80 -18.39
C ILE A 133 -45.00 9.22 -18.06
N GLN A 134 -44.95 9.57 -16.76
CA GLN A 134 -45.37 10.88 -16.28
C GLN A 134 -44.31 11.96 -16.55
N GLU A 135 -44.77 13.18 -16.82
CA GLU A 135 -43.93 14.36 -16.86
C GLU A 135 -43.47 14.75 -15.43
N ILE A 136 -42.22 15.17 -15.29
CA ILE A 136 -41.71 15.66 -13.99
C ILE A 136 -42.38 17.00 -13.65
N GLU A 137 -42.98 17.10 -12.46
CA GLU A 137 -43.53 18.36 -11.95
C GLU A 137 -42.44 19.48 -11.96
N PRO A 138 -42.75 20.72 -12.38
CA PRO A 138 -41.77 21.80 -12.53
C PRO A 138 -40.93 22.12 -11.27
N GLU A 139 -41.45 21.79 -10.09
CA GLU A 139 -40.82 22.02 -8.79
C GLU A 139 -39.99 20.83 -8.29
N LYS A 140 -40.12 19.65 -8.91
CA LYS A 140 -39.38 18.43 -8.54
C LYS A 140 -38.11 18.31 -9.38
N CYS A 141 -36.95 18.29 -8.72
CA CYS A 141 -35.66 18.06 -9.39
C CYS A 141 -35.44 16.57 -9.67
N TYR A 142 -35.09 16.21 -10.90
CA TYR A 142 -34.70 14.84 -11.23
C TYR A 142 -33.31 14.52 -10.67
N LYS A 143 -33.18 13.36 -10.02
CA LYS A 143 -31.92 12.89 -9.44
C LYS A 143 -31.31 11.79 -10.33
N TYR A 144 -30.26 12.13 -11.08
CA TYR A 144 -29.52 11.18 -11.92
C TYR A 144 -28.17 10.85 -11.28
N LEU A 145 -27.88 9.56 -11.06
CA LEU A 145 -26.65 9.09 -10.40
C LEU A 145 -26.36 9.79 -9.05
N GLY A 146 -27.41 10.06 -8.28
CA GLY A 146 -27.27 10.74 -6.99
C GLY A 146 -27.22 12.27 -7.06
N MET A 147 -27.14 12.87 -8.25
CA MET A 147 -27.04 14.33 -8.43
C MET A 147 -28.37 14.93 -8.89
N GLN A 148 -28.78 16.03 -8.25
CA GLN A 148 -29.92 16.83 -8.69
C GLN A 148 -29.57 17.54 -10.01
N GLN A 149 -30.31 17.27 -11.07
CA GLN A 149 -30.20 18.01 -12.33
C GLN A 149 -30.98 19.32 -12.21
N LEU A 150 -30.28 20.41 -11.93
CA LEU A 150 -30.78 21.79 -12.03
C LEU A 150 -30.40 22.37 -13.41
N LEU A 151 -31.34 23.00 -14.09
CA LEU A 151 -31.14 23.66 -15.39
C LEU A 151 -30.31 24.96 -15.30
N ASN A 152 -29.92 25.42 -14.10
CA ASN A 152 -28.99 26.55 -13.92
C ASN A 152 -27.54 26.07 -13.84
N ILE A 153 -26.88 26.03 -15.01
CA ILE A 153 -25.75 25.12 -15.29
C ILE A 153 -24.34 25.64 -14.94
N ASN A 154 -24.07 26.94 -14.77
CA ASN A 154 -22.65 27.37 -14.84
C ASN A 154 -21.90 27.49 -13.50
N THR A 155 -22.45 28.13 -12.46
CA THR A 155 -21.67 28.46 -11.25
C THR A 155 -21.64 27.33 -10.23
N MET A 156 -22.73 26.58 -10.10
CA MET A 156 -22.89 25.57 -9.05
C MET A 156 -22.18 24.25 -9.38
N GLN A 157 -22.06 23.90 -10.67
CA GLN A 157 -21.34 22.69 -11.12
C GLN A 157 -19.83 22.76 -10.83
N LYS A 158 -19.23 23.95 -10.94
CA LYS A 158 -17.81 24.18 -10.64
C LYS A 158 -17.54 24.02 -9.14
N TRP A 159 -18.42 24.58 -8.30
CA TRP A 159 -18.36 24.45 -6.83
C TRP A 159 -18.63 23.03 -6.34
N LEU A 160 -19.65 22.34 -6.85
CA LEU A 160 -19.96 20.95 -6.48
C LEU A 160 -18.84 19.97 -6.86
N LYS A 161 -18.18 20.16 -8.01
CA LYS A 161 -17.02 19.35 -8.39
C LYS A 161 -15.81 19.60 -7.50
N LEU A 162 -15.51 20.87 -7.21
CA LEU A 162 -14.41 21.20 -6.31
C LEU A 162 -14.65 20.56 -4.94
N ILE A 163 -15.86 20.68 -4.42
CA ILE A 163 -16.27 20.08 -3.15
C ILE A 163 -16.25 18.55 -3.23
N MET A 164 -16.78 17.89 -4.26
CA MET A 164 -16.76 16.42 -4.36
C MET A 164 -15.34 15.87 -4.55
N LYS A 165 -14.52 16.45 -5.45
CA LYS A 165 -13.12 16.03 -5.64
C LYS A 165 -12.28 16.27 -4.39
N THR A 166 -12.48 17.37 -3.68
CA THR A 166 -11.69 17.65 -2.45
C THR A 166 -12.22 16.87 -1.25
N GLN A 167 -13.54 16.77 -1.05
CA GLN A 167 -14.13 16.07 0.08
C GLN A 167 -14.01 14.55 -0.01
N LEU A 168 -14.23 13.93 -1.19
CA LEU A 168 -14.10 12.48 -1.31
C LEU A 168 -12.64 12.06 -1.11
N ASN A 169 -11.68 12.79 -1.68
CA ASN A 169 -10.25 12.52 -1.52
C ASN A 169 -9.76 12.76 -0.09
N THR A 170 -10.20 13.85 0.56
CA THR A 170 -9.82 14.12 1.96
C THR A 170 -10.49 13.15 2.92
N LYS A 171 -11.76 12.79 2.72
CA LYS A 171 -12.45 11.77 3.54
C LYS A 171 -11.80 10.40 3.40
N THR A 172 -11.45 9.96 2.18
CA THR A 172 -10.77 8.68 1.98
C THR A 172 -9.37 8.67 2.59
N LYS A 173 -8.57 9.73 2.37
CA LYS A 173 -7.25 9.86 3.04
C LYS A 173 -7.39 9.87 4.56
N ARG A 174 -8.36 10.58 5.12
CA ARG A 174 -8.63 10.61 6.56
C ARG A 174 -9.06 9.24 7.08
N LYS A 175 -9.94 8.53 6.37
CA LYS A 175 -10.42 7.21 6.77
C LYS A 175 -9.29 6.17 6.77
N VAL A 176 -8.47 6.13 5.71
CA VAL A 176 -7.26 5.27 5.68
C VAL A 176 -6.35 5.58 6.86
N ARG A 177 -6.08 6.86 7.14
CA ARG A 177 -5.25 7.26 8.28
C ARG A 177 -5.87 6.86 9.62
N ALA A 178 -7.17 7.07 9.80
CA ALA A 178 -7.87 6.71 11.03
C ALA A 178 -7.77 5.20 11.25
N THR A 179 -8.08 4.40 10.23
CA THR A 179 -7.95 2.93 10.30
C THR A 179 -6.53 2.49 10.61
N LEU A 180 -5.51 3.08 9.98
CA LEU A 180 -4.11 2.73 10.28
C LEU A 180 -3.72 3.09 11.72
N LYS A 181 -4.22 4.20 12.26
CA LYS A 181 -3.97 4.62 13.65
C LYS A 181 -4.70 3.73 14.66
N GLU A 182 -5.99 3.48 14.42
CA GLU A 182 -6.85 2.63 15.26
C GLU A 182 -6.32 1.21 15.39
N ASN A 183 -5.68 0.71 14.34
CA ASN A 183 -5.07 -0.63 14.32
C ASN A 183 -3.56 -0.57 14.59
N HIS A 184 -3.02 0.49 15.18
CA HIS A 184 -1.58 0.61 15.52
C HIS A 184 -0.58 0.40 14.37
N MET A 185 -1.04 0.48 13.11
CA MET A 185 -0.21 0.30 11.94
C MET A 185 0.59 1.56 11.58
N HIS A 186 0.18 2.74 12.04
CA HIS A 186 0.90 3.98 11.77
C HIS A 186 0.81 4.96 12.94
N HIS A 187 1.96 5.45 13.38
CA HIS A 187 2.02 6.38 14.51
C HIS A 187 1.43 7.75 14.16
N PRO A 188 0.70 8.43 15.07
CA PRO A 188 0.05 9.70 14.77
C PRO A 188 0.97 10.82 14.30
N HIS A 189 2.22 10.81 14.76
CA HIS A 189 3.24 11.81 14.45
C HIS A 189 4.22 11.37 13.36
N ALA A 190 4.13 10.13 12.85
CA ALA A 190 5.02 9.63 11.81
C ALA A 190 4.81 10.33 10.46
N SER A 191 5.80 10.21 9.57
CA SER A 191 5.80 10.85 8.26
C SER A 191 4.74 10.27 7.33
N MET A 192 3.86 11.15 6.86
CA MET A 192 2.84 10.78 5.88
C MET A 192 3.40 10.42 4.50
N ALA A 193 4.62 10.89 4.17
CA ALA A 193 5.28 10.59 2.90
C ALA A 193 5.57 9.08 2.78
N GLN A 194 6.02 8.45 3.87
CA GLN A 194 6.32 7.02 3.93
C GLN A 194 5.14 6.13 3.58
N LEU A 195 3.90 6.52 3.91
CA LEU A 195 2.72 5.71 3.56
C LEU A 195 2.66 5.38 2.07
N TYR A 196 3.04 6.32 1.23
CA TYR A 196 2.92 6.21 -0.23
C TYR A 196 4.27 5.97 -0.93
N LEU A 197 5.37 5.94 -0.18
CA LEU A 197 6.65 5.51 -0.72
C LEU A 197 6.63 3.99 -0.95
N PRO A 198 7.32 3.47 -1.98
CA PRO A 198 7.48 2.04 -2.19
C PRO A 198 8.17 1.35 -1.00
N ARG A 199 7.81 0.09 -0.74
CA ARG A 199 8.41 -0.72 0.34
C ARG A 199 9.92 -0.89 0.21
N ARG A 200 10.42 -1.00 -1.03
CA ARG A 200 11.87 -1.11 -1.31
C ARG A 200 12.71 0.11 -0.93
N VAL A 201 12.09 1.25 -0.63
CA VAL A 201 12.78 2.49 -0.20
C VAL A 201 12.31 2.97 1.18
N GLY A 202 11.76 2.08 2.01
CA GLY A 202 11.34 2.41 3.38
C GLY A 202 9.91 2.95 3.52
N GLY A 203 9.08 2.83 2.49
CA GLY A 203 7.66 3.19 2.58
C GLY A 203 6.71 2.02 2.85
N ARG A 204 5.41 2.30 2.94
CA ARG A 204 4.35 1.27 3.10
C ARG A 204 3.80 0.74 1.79
N GLY A 205 4.06 1.42 0.68
CA GLY A 205 3.59 1.05 -0.65
C GLY A 205 2.11 1.30 -0.88
N LEU A 206 1.45 2.15 -0.09
CA LEU A 206 0.05 2.49 -0.34
C LEU A 206 -0.07 3.33 -1.60
N LEU A 207 -1.15 3.09 -2.35
CA LEU A 207 -1.45 3.91 -3.51
C LEU A 207 -2.05 5.25 -3.07
N ASN A 208 -1.52 6.35 -3.60
CA ASN A 208 -2.18 7.63 -3.47
C ASN A 208 -3.30 7.71 -4.50
N LEU A 209 -4.53 7.43 -4.07
CA LEU A 209 -5.72 7.47 -4.93
C LEU A 209 -5.92 8.81 -5.63
N THR A 210 -5.48 9.93 -5.02
CA THR A 210 -5.55 11.24 -5.67
C THR A 210 -4.63 11.30 -6.88
N ASP A 211 -3.40 10.80 -6.76
CA ASP A 211 -2.43 10.83 -7.86
C ASP A 211 -2.83 9.84 -8.96
N LEU A 212 -3.38 8.69 -8.57
CA LEU A 212 -3.91 7.69 -9.51
C LEU A 212 -5.08 8.27 -10.31
N CYS A 213 -6.07 8.86 -9.63
CA CYS A 213 -7.26 9.43 -10.26
C CYS A 213 -6.88 10.60 -11.19
N ARG A 214 -6.08 11.56 -10.71
CA ARG A 214 -5.63 12.68 -11.53
C ARG A 214 -4.73 12.25 -12.69
N GLY A 215 -3.90 11.23 -12.49
CA GLY A 215 -3.10 10.63 -13.56
C GLY A 215 -3.96 9.98 -14.64
N GLN A 216 -5.05 9.31 -14.27
CA GLN A 216 -6.03 8.76 -15.23
C GLN A 216 -6.80 9.88 -15.94
N GLU A 217 -7.23 10.93 -15.22
CA GLU A 217 -7.85 12.11 -15.84
C GLU A 217 -6.93 12.75 -16.88
N ALA A 218 -5.67 12.98 -16.54
CA ALA A 218 -4.66 13.52 -17.45
C ALA A 218 -4.43 12.59 -18.66
N GLY A 219 -4.25 11.29 -18.43
CA GLY A 219 -4.05 10.31 -19.52
C GLY A 219 -5.25 10.21 -20.47
N LEU A 220 -6.47 10.28 -19.94
CA LEU A 220 -7.69 10.30 -20.75
C LEU A 220 -7.81 11.62 -21.54
N ARG A 221 -7.51 12.77 -20.93
CA ARG A 221 -7.46 14.06 -21.63
C ARG A 221 -6.47 14.00 -22.80
N ASP A 222 -5.26 13.54 -22.54
CA ASP A 222 -4.21 13.33 -23.55
C ASP A 222 -4.68 12.44 -24.70
N TYR A 223 -5.32 11.31 -24.37
CA TYR A 223 -5.85 10.38 -25.36
C TYR A 223 -6.92 11.04 -26.25
N PHE A 224 -7.89 11.73 -25.66
CA PHE A 224 -8.97 12.37 -26.42
C PHE A 224 -8.52 13.61 -27.19
N LEU A 225 -7.52 14.33 -26.72
CA LEU A 225 -6.92 15.46 -27.46
C LEU A 225 -6.08 15.00 -28.66
N LYS A 226 -5.42 13.84 -28.55
CA LYS A 226 -4.59 13.25 -29.64
C LYS A 226 -5.40 12.50 -30.68
N LYS A 227 -6.60 12.05 -30.34
CA LYS A 227 -7.48 11.29 -31.25
C LYS A 227 -8.40 12.25 -32.00
N ASP A 228 -8.39 12.15 -33.33
CA ASP A 228 -9.33 12.86 -34.19
C ASP A 228 -10.72 12.20 -34.12
N LEU A 229 -11.40 12.44 -33.00
CA LEU A 229 -12.75 11.95 -32.72
C LEU A 229 -13.74 13.11 -32.87
N PRO A 230 -14.94 12.88 -33.43
CA PRO A 230 -16.00 13.88 -33.53
C PRO A 230 -16.68 14.10 -32.16
N ILE A 231 -15.88 14.34 -31.11
CA ILE A 231 -16.34 14.59 -29.74
C ILE A 231 -16.25 16.11 -29.51
N HIS A 232 -17.37 16.73 -29.16
CA HIS A 232 -17.41 18.15 -28.84
C HIS A 232 -16.63 18.42 -27.53
N GLN A 233 -15.47 19.07 -27.63
CA GLN A 233 -14.55 19.31 -26.51
C GLN A 233 -15.23 19.96 -25.29
N ALA A 234 -16.25 20.82 -25.53
CA ALA A 234 -17.02 21.50 -24.48
C ALA A 234 -18.11 20.67 -23.78
N ALA A 235 -18.38 19.44 -24.22
CA ALA A 235 -19.44 18.58 -23.67
C ALA A 235 -18.90 17.24 -23.13
N THR A 236 -17.62 17.19 -22.80
CA THR A 236 -16.98 15.99 -22.24
C THR A 236 -16.98 16.02 -20.71
N PRO A 237 -17.16 14.88 -20.02
CA PRO A 237 -16.95 14.79 -18.57
C PRO A 237 -15.53 15.19 -18.12
N LEU A 238 -14.59 15.22 -19.06
CA LEU A 238 -13.20 15.62 -18.88
C LEU A 238 -12.94 17.11 -19.18
N PHE A 239 -13.93 17.88 -19.64
CA PHE A 239 -13.84 19.32 -19.91
C PHE A 239 -12.65 19.70 -20.79
N LEU A 240 -12.48 19.00 -21.92
CA LEU A 240 -11.34 19.16 -22.85
C LEU A 240 -11.16 20.60 -23.37
N SER A 241 -12.20 21.44 -23.31
CA SER A 241 -12.15 22.86 -23.70
C SER A 241 -11.53 23.79 -22.65
N GLU A 242 -11.34 23.35 -21.40
CA GLU A 242 -10.69 24.15 -20.35
C GLU A 242 -9.16 23.94 -20.39
N GLU A 243 -8.39 25.00 -20.10
CA GLU A 243 -6.94 24.92 -19.87
C GLU A 243 -6.66 23.90 -18.77
N ASP A 244 -5.77 22.95 -19.05
CA ASP A 244 -5.36 21.99 -18.02
C ASP A 244 -4.56 22.76 -16.96
N HIS A 245 -5.06 22.77 -15.72
CA HIS A 245 -4.38 23.37 -14.58
C HIS A 245 -3.15 22.54 -14.13
N GLY A 246 -2.52 21.81 -15.05
CA GLY A 246 -1.27 21.08 -14.86
C GLY A 246 -1.32 20.15 -13.66
N PHE A 247 -1.85 18.95 -13.83
CA PHE A 247 -1.58 17.93 -12.82
C PHE A 247 -0.12 17.48 -12.89
N GLU A 248 0.71 18.05 -12.03
CA GLU A 248 2.03 17.47 -11.76
C GLU A 248 1.87 16.21 -10.91
N LYS A 249 2.15 15.06 -11.54
CA LYS A 249 2.22 13.79 -10.83
C LYS A 249 3.33 13.86 -9.80
N THR A 250 2.97 13.68 -8.52
CA THR A 250 3.97 13.57 -7.46
C THR A 250 4.93 12.43 -7.77
N THR A 251 6.19 12.77 -8.03
CA THR A 251 7.23 11.81 -8.37
C THR A 251 7.70 11.06 -7.13
N LEU A 252 8.35 9.91 -7.35
CA LEU A 252 9.03 9.19 -6.27
C LEU A 252 10.05 10.10 -5.57
N GLN A 253 10.83 10.85 -6.37
CA GLN A 253 11.86 11.74 -5.86
C GLN A 253 11.27 12.83 -4.97
N SER A 254 10.19 13.50 -5.41
CA SER A 254 9.53 14.54 -4.61
C SER A 254 9.06 14.03 -3.25
N ARG A 255 8.62 12.77 -3.15
CA ARG A 255 8.23 12.15 -1.86
C ARG A 255 9.44 11.81 -0.99
N LEU A 256 10.54 11.37 -1.60
CA LEU A 256 11.80 11.13 -0.90
C LEU A 256 12.37 12.43 -0.35
N ASP A 257 12.29 13.51 -1.12
CA ASP A 257 12.72 14.85 -0.70
C ASP A 257 11.85 15.35 0.46
N GLU A 258 10.51 15.21 0.37
CA GLU A 258 9.60 15.57 1.46
C GLU A 258 9.92 14.81 2.77
N TRP A 259 10.30 13.54 2.64
CA TRP A 259 10.65 12.71 3.79
C TRP A 259 12.03 13.08 4.36
N SER A 260 13.03 13.22 3.49
CA SER A 260 14.43 13.43 3.87
C SER A 260 14.70 14.82 4.47
N MET A 261 13.96 15.84 4.04
CA MET A 261 14.10 17.21 4.57
C MET A 261 13.58 17.39 5.99
N LYS A 262 12.84 16.42 6.55
CA LYS A 262 12.31 16.50 7.91
C LYS A 262 13.41 16.12 8.92
N SER A 263 13.71 17.02 9.85
CA SER A 263 14.83 16.87 10.80
C SER A 263 14.81 15.60 11.65
N LEU A 264 13.62 15.08 11.99
CA LEU A 264 13.46 13.83 12.74
C LEU A 264 13.22 12.64 11.79
N HIS A 265 12.17 12.73 10.96
CA HIS A 265 11.77 11.61 10.10
C HIS A 265 12.81 11.23 9.04
N GLY A 266 13.61 12.20 8.59
CA GLY A 266 14.62 12.00 7.55
C GLY A 266 15.92 11.36 8.03
N GLN A 267 16.13 11.17 9.34
CA GLN A 267 17.42 10.68 9.85
C GLN A 267 17.70 9.23 9.45
N PHE A 268 16.67 8.36 9.45
CA PHE A 268 16.84 7.01 8.96
C PHE A 268 17.10 6.98 7.45
N HIS A 269 16.42 7.82 6.67
CA HIS A 269 16.73 8.01 5.25
C HIS A 269 18.19 8.43 5.03
N ALA A 270 18.69 9.40 5.80
CA ALA A 270 20.09 9.83 5.74
C ALA A 270 21.06 8.68 6.06
N THR A 271 20.69 7.80 7.00
CA THR A 271 21.47 6.59 7.31
C THR A 271 21.54 5.65 6.11
N LEU A 272 20.41 5.41 5.43
CA LEU A 272 20.37 4.57 4.24
C LEU A 272 21.21 5.08 3.07
N GLN A 273 21.44 6.40 2.98
CA GLN A 273 22.25 7.02 1.93
C GLN A 273 23.77 6.93 2.19
N LYS A 274 24.21 6.38 3.32
CA LYS A 274 25.65 6.17 3.58
C LYS A 274 26.21 5.09 2.65
N ASP A 275 27.42 5.29 2.13
CA ASP A 275 28.04 4.43 1.11
C ASP A 275 28.20 2.95 1.52
N ASN A 276 28.34 2.68 2.82
CA ASN A 276 28.55 1.34 3.36
C ASN A 276 27.24 0.57 3.63
N ILE A 277 26.07 1.19 3.43
CA ILE A 277 24.75 0.62 3.74
C ILE A 277 24.14 -0.04 2.51
N ASP A 278 23.58 -1.22 2.71
CA ASP A 278 22.77 -1.90 1.72
C ASP A 278 21.30 -1.54 1.93
N VAL A 279 20.78 -0.64 1.09
CA VAL A 279 19.39 -0.17 1.17
C VAL A 279 18.40 -1.31 0.93
N GLU A 280 18.68 -2.21 -0.01
CA GLU A 280 17.74 -3.29 -0.37
C GLU A 280 17.67 -4.34 0.75
N ALA A 281 18.82 -4.76 1.27
CA ALA A 281 18.88 -5.64 2.43
C ALA A 281 18.20 -5.00 3.65
N SER A 282 18.48 -3.72 3.91
CA SER A 282 17.89 -2.99 5.05
C SER A 282 16.36 -2.88 4.96
N MET A 283 15.80 -2.86 3.75
CA MET A 283 14.34 -2.77 3.52
C MET A 283 13.67 -4.12 3.26
N THR A 284 14.41 -5.23 3.28
CA THR A 284 13.89 -6.56 2.91
C THR A 284 12.72 -7.00 3.81
N TRP A 285 12.76 -6.64 5.09
CA TRP A 285 11.70 -7.00 6.05
C TRP A 285 10.35 -6.35 5.71
N LEU A 286 10.35 -5.13 5.14
CA LEU A 286 9.15 -4.48 4.62
C LEU A 286 8.62 -5.19 3.38
N GLN A 287 9.48 -5.80 2.57
CA GLN A 287 9.07 -6.44 1.32
C GLN A 287 8.51 -7.86 1.54
N LYS A 288 9.10 -8.62 2.46
CA LYS A 288 8.73 -10.02 2.71
C LYS A 288 7.36 -10.20 3.38
N GLY A 289 6.85 -9.18 4.07
CA GLY A 289 5.54 -9.24 4.73
C GLY A 289 5.43 -10.26 5.85
N THR A 290 6.56 -10.57 6.51
CA THR A 290 6.63 -11.58 7.59
C THR A 290 6.29 -11.01 8.97
N LEU A 291 6.21 -9.69 9.11
CA LEU A 291 5.87 -9.02 10.36
C LEU A 291 4.38 -8.63 10.38
N PHE A 292 3.83 -8.54 11.59
CA PHE A 292 2.50 -7.97 11.77
C PHE A 292 2.51 -6.47 11.39
N PRO A 293 1.45 -5.95 10.77
CA PRO A 293 1.36 -4.55 10.37
C PRO A 293 1.59 -3.53 11.50
N GLU A 294 1.25 -3.90 12.73
CA GLU A 294 1.46 -3.15 13.97
C GLU A 294 2.94 -3.10 14.34
N THR A 295 3.64 -4.23 14.22
CA THR A 295 5.08 -4.31 14.43
C THR A 295 5.83 -3.45 13.41
N GLU A 296 5.43 -3.48 12.13
CA GLU A 296 5.98 -2.57 11.12
C GLU A 296 5.75 -1.10 11.51
N GLY A 297 4.53 -0.77 11.95
CA GLY A 297 4.17 0.58 12.40
C GLY A 297 5.02 1.08 13.55
N PHE A 298 5.34 0.20 14.50
CA PHE A 298 6.18 0.52 15.66
C PHE A 298 7.64 0.74 15.26
N ILE A 299 8.21 -0.13 14.43
CA ILE A 299 9.60 0.03 13.93
C ILE A 299 9.74 1.35 13.16
N LEU A 300 8.79 1.67 12.28
CA LEU A 300 8.80 2.93 11.54
C LEU A 300 8.67 4.15 12.45
N ALA A 301 7.91 4.07 13.55
CA ALA A 301 7.83 5.14 14.54
C ALA A 301 9.19 5.40 15.24
N ILE A 302 9.98 4.35 15.47
CA ILE A 302 11.34 4.47 16.00
C ILE A 302 12.25 5.12 14.95
N GLN A 303 12.19 4.67 13.69
CA GLN A 303 12.95 5.26 12.57
C GLN A 303 12.60 6.75 12.37
N ASP A 304 11.34 7.12 12.58
CA ASP A 304 10.85 8.49 12.49
C ASP A 304 11.17 9.34 13.74
N HIS A 305 11.72 8.74 14.79
CA HIS A 305 12.06 9.41 16.05
C HIS A 305 10.86 10.04 16.75
N VAL A 306 9.68 9.40 16.66
CA VAL A 306 8.41 9.89 17.21
C VAL A 306 7.88 9.07 18.39
N VAL A 307 8.68 8.14 18.89
CA VAL A 307 8.37 7.40 20.12
C VAL A 307 8.50 8.36 21.32
N ALA A 308 7.56 8.25 22.26
CA ALA A 308 7.46 9.10 23.44
C ALA A 308 8.55 8.78 24.49
N THR A 309 9.81 9.08 24.17
CA THR A 309 10.87 9.14 25.17
C THR A 309 10.78 10.44 25.96
N ASN A 310 11.35 10.50 27.17
CA ASN A 310 11.36 11.71 27.99
C ASN A 310 12.01 12.91 27.27
N ASN A 311 12.99 12.67 26.38
CA ASN A 311 13.53 13.74 25.53
C ASN A 311 12.51 14.25 24.50
N TYR A 312 11.78 13.34 23.85
CA TYR A 312 10.73 13.71 22.90
C TYR A 312 9.59 14.46 23.59
N GLN A 313 9.12 13.95 24.72
CA GLN A 313 8.08 14.58 25.52
C GLN A 313 8.48 15.99 25.99
N LYS A 314 9.70 16.16 26.51
CA LYS A 314 10.18 17.46 26.98
C LYS A 314 10.34 18.50 25.86
N TYR A 315 11.00 18.14 24.77
CA TYR A 315 11.41 19.13 23.76
C TYR A 315 10.49 19.22 22.53
N ILE A 316 9.75 18.15 22.22
CA ILE A 316 8.84 18.12 21.07
C ILE A 316 7.40 18.34 21.52
N LEU A 317 6.96 17.65 22.58
CA LEU A 317 5.62 17.85 23.15
C LEU A 317 5.55 19.01 24.15
N MET A 318 6.70 19.61 24.51
CA MET A 318 6.82 20.73 25.45
C MET A 318 6.20 20.41 26.83
N GLU A 319 6.24 19.14 27.23
CA GLU A 319 5.75 18.70 28.52
C GLU A 319 6.70 19.11 29.64
N ASN A 320 6.14 19.47 30.81
CA ASN A 320 6.93 19.86 31.97
C ASN A 320 7.48 18.63 32.70
N ILE A 321 8.46 17.98 32.09
CA ILE A 321 9.13 16.78 32.63
C ILE A 321 10.66 16.87 32.54
N SER A 322 11.33 15.97 33.26
CA SER A 322 12.77 15.76 33.10
C SER A 322 13.06 15.05 31.77
N ASN A 323 14.17 15.39 31.09
CA ASN A 323 14.62 14.64 29.91
C ASN A 323 15.50 13.44 30.27
N LYS A 324 15.74 13.18 31.56
CA LYS A 324 16.59 12.08 32.03
C LYS A 324 15.91 10.74 31.77
N CYS A 325 16.71 9.71 31.49
CA CYS A 325 16.27 8.34 31.31
C CYS A 325 15.50 7.83 32.53
N CYS A 326 14.31 7.28 32.31
CA CYS A 326 13.47 6.68 33.34
C CYS A 326 14.07 5.40 33.94
N PHE A 327 15.00 4.74 33.23
CA PHE A 327 15.69 3.55 33.70
C PHE A 327 16.95 3.87 34.50
N CYS A 328 17.88 4.66 33.93
CA CYS A 328 19.18 4.91 34.58
C CYS A 328 19.27 6.26 35.31
N GLY A 329 18.38 7.22 35.05
CA GLY A 329 18.37 8.54 35.70
C GLY A 329 19.52 9.49 35.35
N THR A 330 20.54 9.06 34.61
CA THR A 330 21.80 9.82 34.45
C THR A 330 21.84 10.69 33.19
N ILE A 331 21.59 10.11 32.02
CA ILE A 331 21.70 10.79 30.73
C ILE A 331 20.33 10.98 30.06
N THR A 332 20.30 11.77 29.00
CA THR A 332 19.07 12.12 28.28
C THR A 332 18.43 10.89 27.63
N GLU A 333 17.12 10.72 27.82
CA GLU A 333 16.36 9.59 27.26
C GLU A 333 16.06 9.79 25.78
N SER A 334 17.03 9.46 24.93
CA SER A 334 16.80 9.32 23.50
C SER A 334 16.49 7.87 23.12
N ILE A 335 15.96 7.66 21.91
CA ILE A 335 15.85 6.33 21.31
C ILE A 335 17.21 5.65 21.27
N GLN A 336 18.24 6.38 20.83
CA GLN A 336 19.63 5.91 20.79
C GLN A 336 20.12 5.40 22.15
N HIS A 337 19.85 6.18 23.21
CA HIS A 337 20.19 5.78 24.57
C HIS A 337 19.42 4.53 25.00
N THR A 338 18.13 4.47 24.73
CA THR A 338 17.27 3.35 25.16
C THR A 338 17.66 2.05 24.46
N ILE A 339 18.05 2.10 23.18
CA ILE A 339 18.42 0.92 22.40
C ILE A 339 19.77 0.34 22.85
N ASP A 340 20.80 1.18 22.98
CA ASP A 340 22.19 0.69 23.12
C ASP A 340 23.00 1.44 24.20
N GLY A 341 22.59 2.66 24.59
CA GLY A 341 23.36 3.50 25.51
C GLY A 341 23.00 3.36 26.99
N CYS A 342 21.90 2.70 27.35
CA CYS A 342 21.42 2.61 28.72
C CYS A 342 22.06 1.42 29.42
N PRO A 343 22.84 1.61 30.51
CA PRO A 343 23.52 0.50 31.18
C PRO A 343 22.53 -0.51 31.77
N VAL A 344 21.34 -0.05 32.19
CA VAL A 344 20.28 -0.91 32.71
C VAL A 344 19.71 -1.82 31.62
N LEU A 345 19.48 -1.29 30.41
CA LEU A 345 18.88 -2.04 29.31
C LEU A 345 19.93 -2.79 28.47
N SER A 346 21.18 -2.35 28.45
CA SER A 346 22.26 -3.00 27.72
C SER A 346 22.54 -4.39 28.30
N TYR A 347 22.52 -4.52 29.63
CA TYR A 347 22.72 -5.82 30.30
C TYR A 347 21.61 -6.83 30.03
N SER A 348 20.35 -6.39 29.88
CA SER A 348 19.20 -7.27 29.68
C SER A 348 18.72 -7.32 28.23
N GLU A 349 18.16 -6.21 27.74
CA GLU A 349 17.46 -6.13 26.46
C GLU A 349 18.40 -6.23 25.26
N TYR A 350 19.56 -5.56 25.30
CA TYR A 350 20.55 -5.69 24.23
C TYR A 350 21.10 -7.13 24.17
N LEU A 351 21.50 -7.68 25.32
CA LEU A 351 22.00 -9.06 25.40
C LEU A 351 20.96 -10.08 24.91
N HIS A 352 19.69 -9.87 25.23
CA HIS A 352 18.61 -10.72 24.74
C HIS A 352 18.46 -10.66 23.21
N ARG A 353 18.47 -9.47 22.60
CA ARG A 353 18.43 -9.31 21.14
C ARG A 353 19.63 -9.96 20.46
N HIS A 354 20.83 -9.69 20.97
CA HIS A 354 22.07 -10.29 20.52
C HIS A 354 21.96 -11.81 20.49
N ASN A 355 21.63 -12.43 21.63
CA ASN A 355 21.54 -13.88 21.75
C ASN A 355 20.49 -14.50 20.83
N ASN A 356 19.38 -13.81 20.56
CA ASN A 356 18.36 -14.28 19.62
C ASN A 356 18.87 -14.29 18.18
N ILE A 357 19.59 -13.24 17.75
CA ILE A 357 20.22 -13.20 16.42
C ILE A 357 21.24 -14.32 16.29
N THR A 358 22.13 -14.45 17.28
CA THR A 358 23.17 -15.48 17.29
C THR A 358 22.52 -16.88 17.19
N LYS A 359 21.43 -17.14 17.93
CA LYS A 359 20.71 -18.43 17.90
C LYS A 359 20.18 -18.76 16.52
N ILE A 360 19.62 -17.77 15.82
CA ILE A 360 19.08 -17.95 14.45
C ILE A 360 20.23 -18.34 13.51
N ILE A 361 21.37 -17.67 13.61
CA ILE A 361 22.55 -17.94 12.77
C ILE A 361 23.10 -19.34 13.04
N HIS A 362 23.28 -19.71 14.32
CA HIS A 362 23.70 -21.06 14.68
C HIS A 362 22.72 -22.12 14.18
N GLN A 363 21.42 -21.91 14.34
CA GLN A 363 20.40 -22.84 13.86
C GLN A 363 20.52 -23.04 12.34
N GLN A 364 20.82 -21.98 11.58
CA GLN A 364 21.01 -22.06 10.14
C GLN A 364 22.24 -22.91 9.79
N PHE A 365 23.40 -22.66 10.43
CA PHE A 365 24.59 -23.50 10.21
C PHE A 365 24.37 -24.97 10.58
N ALA A 366 23.64 -25.24 11.65
CA ALA A 366 23.30 -26.61 12.05
C ALA A 366 22.43 -27.31 10.98
N LYS A 367 21.43 -26.61 10.40
CA LYS A 367 20.63 -27.13 9.29
C LYS A 367 21.47 -27.42 8.06
N ASP A 368 22.33 -26.49 7.66
CA ASP A 368 23.17 -26.61 6.46
C ASP A 368 24.20 -27.75 6.57
N THR A 369 24.47 -28.21 7.79
CA THR A 369 25.41 -29.29 8.08
C THR A 369 24.73 -30.61 8.46
N ASN A 370 23.41 -30.72 8.25
CA ASN A 370 22.59 -31.88 8.59
C ASN A 370 22.61 -32.26 10.08
N VAL A 371 22.85 -31.30 10.97
CA VAL A 371 22.62 -31.49 12.41
C VAL A 371 21.12 -31.33 12.68
N GLU A 372 20.53 -32.29 13.39
CA GLU A 372 19.11 -32.22 13.75
C GLU A 372 18.83 -31.02 14.66
N VAL A 373 17.99 -30.11 14.18
CA VAL A 373 17.51 -28.96 14.95
C VAL A 373 16.00 -28.79 14.83
N THR A 374 15.39 -28.17 15.82
CA THR A 374 13.96 -27.85 15.78
C THR A 374 13.65 -26.88 14.64
N ASN A 375 12.48 -26.98 14.00
CA ASN A 375 12.08 -26.01 12.96
C ASN A 375 11.76 -24.61 13.52
N GLN A 376 11.39 -24.52 14.80
CA GLN A 376 11.03 -23.27 15.47
C GLN A 376 12.27 -22.60 16.07
N TRP A 377 12.71 -21.47 15.49
CA TRP A 377 13.96 -20.80 15.90
C TRP A 377 13.98 -20.39 17.38
N TRP A 378 12.84 -19.99 17.94
CA TRP A 378 12.74 -19.57 19.35
C TRP A 378 12.86 -20.73 20.35
N LYS A 379 12.74 -21.98 19.90
CA LYS A 379 13.00 -23.19 20.73
C LYS A 379 14.41 -23.73 20.58
N HIS A 380 15.18 -23.22 19.61
CA HIS A 380 16.53 -23.68 19.35
C HIS A 380 17.44 -23.33 20.53
N GLN A 381 18.16 -24.33 21.03
CA GLN A 381 19.17 -24.18 22.08
C GLN A 381 20.52 -24.64 21.51
N PRO A 382 21.42 -23.68 21.17
CA PRO A 382 22.75 -24.00 20.69
C PRO A 382 23.53 -24.84 21.69
N LYS A 383 24.20 -25.90 21.23
CA LYS A 383 25.18 -26.63 22.03
C LYS A 383 26.52 -25.90 21.94
N ALA A 384 27.31 -25.94 23.02
CA ALA A 384 28.64 -25.34 23.03
C ALA A 384 29.55 -25.88 21.92
N VAL A 385 29.40 -27.18 21.59
CA VAL A 385 30.11 -27.84 20.50
C VAL A 385 29.14 -28.75 19.74
N GLU A 386 29.04 -28.56 18.43
CA GLU A 386 28.39 -29.49 17.51
C GLU A 386 29.43 -29.95 16.47
N GLU A 387 29.59 -31.25 16.32
CA GLU A 387 30.66 -31.80 15.50
C GLU A 387 30.15 -32.97 14.66
N THR A 388 30.38 -32.87 13.35
CA THR A 388 30.15 -33.94 12.38
C THR A 388 31.49 -34.36 11.77
N ILE A 389 31.45 -35.29 10.82
CA ILE A 389 32.66 -35.76 10.11
C ILE A 389 33.33 -34.58 9.38
N GLY A 390 32.55 -33.73 8.71
CA GLY A 390 33.06 -32.65 7.87
C GLY A 390 33.15 -31.28 8.55
N VAL A 391 32.41 -31.04 9.64
CA VAL A 391 32.25 -29.70 10.23
C VAL A 391 32.30 -29.72 11.75
N LYS A 392 32.74 -28.61 12.35
CA LYS A 392 32.63 -28.32 13.77
C LYS A 392 32.09 -26.90 13.98
N ILE A 393 31.06 -26.75 14.80
CA ILE A 393 30.44 -25.48 15.20
C ILE A 393 30.71 -25.28 16.69
N LEU A 394 31.31 -24.16 17.05
CA LEU A 394 31.56 -23.75 18.44
C LEU A 394 30.66 -22.55 18.75
N TRP A 395 30.02 -22.57 19.92
CA TRP A 395 29.13 -21.51 20.38
C TRP A 395 29.61 -20.95 21.73
N GLY A 396 29.75 -19.63 21.84
CA GLY A 396 30.07 -18.95 23.10
C GLY A 396 31.35 -19.48 23.74
N PHE A 397 32.37 -19.76 22.91
CA PHE A 397 33.55 -20.52 23.33
C PHE A 397 34.80 -19.65 23.32
N SER A 398 35.62 -19.75 24.37
CA SER A 398 36.94 -19.12 24.42
C SER A 398 38.02 -20.06 23.92
N ILE A 399 38.71 -19.65 22.86
CA ILE A 399 39.82 -20.42 22.30
C ILE A 399 41.07 -20.13 23.14
N ARG A 400 41.65 -21.19 23.71
CA ARG A 400 42.95 -21.09 24.39
C ARG A 400 44.05 -20.89 23.34
N THR A 401 44.67 -19.73 23.37
CA THR A 401 45.84 -19.37 22.55
C THR A 401 47.12 -19.39 23.38
N GLU A 402 48.29 -19.47 22.73
CA GLU A 402 49.59 -19.46 23.42
C GLU A 402 49.89 -18.14 24.14
N ARG A 403 49.24 -17.05 23.69
CA ARG A 403 49.27 -15.72 24.32
C ARG A 403 47.88 -15.39 24.85
N GLU A 404 47.80 -14.65 25.94
CA GLU A 404 46.54 -14.10 26.43
C GLU A 404 46.08 -12.98 25.48
N ILE A 405 44.97 -13.20 24.77
CA ILE A 405 44.37 -12.21 23.87
C ILE A 405 43.11 -11.67 24.56
N GLN A 406 43.04 -10.35 24.73
CA GLN A 406 41.85 -9.69 25.28
C GLN A 406 40.63 -9.90 24.37
N GLY A 407 39.49 -10.28 24.95
CA GLY A 407 38.22 -10.43 24.22
C GLY A 407 38.00 -11.80 23.57
N SER A 408 38.31 -12.88 24.30
CA SER A 408 38.32 -14.26 23.80
C SER A 408 36.96 -14.96 23.72
N GLU A 409 35.86 -14.35 24.18
CA GLU A 409 34.52 -14.93 23.97
C GLU A 409 34.05 -14.67 22.53
N LEU A 410 33.98 -15.76 21.76
CA LEU A 410 33.48 -15.76 20.39
C LEU A 410 32.04 -16.22 20.38
N ASP A 411 31.20 -15.53 19.61
CA ASP A 411 29.80 -15.92 19.47
C ASP A 411 29.66 -17.27 18.75
N ILE A 412 30.18 -17.35 17.52
CA ILE A 412 30.18 -18.58 16.72
C ILE A 412 31.53 -18.76 16.02
N VAL A 413 32.06 -19.98 16.07
CA VAL A 413 33.16 -20.40 15.18
C VAL A 413 32.71 -21.60 14.37
N PHE A 414 32.73 -21.46 13.05
CA PHE A 414 32.42 -22.52 12.11
C PHE A 414 33.72 -23.05 11.50
N VAL A 415 33.98 -24.35 11.61
CA VAL A 415 35.19 -24.99 11.07
C VAL A 415 34.79 -26.04 10.05
N ASP A 416 35.17 -25.81 8.81
CA ASP A 416 35.08 -26.77 7.71
C ASP A 416 36.38 -27.59 7.67
N LYS A 417 36.29 -28.82 8.15
CA LYS A 417 37.43 -29.76 8.20
C LYS A 417 37.81 -30.27 6.82
N THR A 418 36.85 -30.31 5.89
CA THR A 418 37.03 -30.82 4.53
C THR A 418 37.90 -29.86 3.72
N ASN A 419 37.56 -28.57 3.77
CA ASN A 419 38.27 -27.53 3.01
C ASN A 419 39.37 -26.81 3.81
N ARG A 420 39.59 -27.20 5.07
CA ARG A 420 40.54 -26.57 6.00
C ARG A 420 40.32 -25.06 6.10
N LYS A 421 39.07 -24.66 6.30
CA LYS A 421 38.65 -23.27 6.48
C LYS A 421 37.92 -23.11 7.81
N ALA A 422 38.04 -21.93 8.42
CA ALA A 422 37.23 -21.57 9.56
C ALA A 422 36.70 -20.13 9.43
N LYS A 423 35.55 -19.87 10.02
CA LYS A 423 34.90 -18.56 10.08
C LYS A 423 34.69 -18.21 11.54
N ILE A 424 35.24 -17.08 11.97
CA ILE A 424 34.92 -16.42 13.24
C ILE A 424 33.76 -15.47 12.96
N ILE A 425 32.62 -15.71 13.58
CA ILE A 425 31.40 -14.98 13.32
C ILE A 425 31.01 -14.29 14.62
N ASP A 426 31.00 -12.96 14.57
CA ASP A 426 30.82 -12.11 15.75
C ASP A 426 29.68 -11.13 15.49
N ILE A 427 28.66 -11.14 16.34
CA ILE A 427 27.38 -10.48 16.14
C ILE A 427 27.38 -9.15 16.90
N ALA A 428 26.79 -8.11 16.33
CA ALA A 428 26.33 -6.95 17.11
C ALA A 428 25.00 -6.41 16.58
N CYS A 429 24.24 -5.82 17.51
CA CYS A 429 23.00 -5.14 17.21
C CYS A 429 23.01 -3.68 17.70
N PRO A 430 23.96 -2.85 17.23
CA PRO A 430 24.07 -1.47 17.68
C PRO A 430 22.93 -0.65 17.08
N THR A 431 22.92 0.64 17.37
CA THR A 431 22.09 1.55 16.58
C THR A 431 22.61 1.74 15.16
N ASP A 432 21.68 2.05 14.28
CA ASP A 432 21.85 2.10 12.83
C ASP A 432 22.93 3.11 12.39
N TYR A 433 23.15 4.17 13.16
CA TYR A 433 24.20 5.15 12.87
C TYR A 433 25.62 4.58 13.01
N ASN A 434 25.81 3.61 13.90
CA ASN A 434 27.12 3.10 14.33
C ASN A 434 27.50 1.77 13.67
N ILE A 435 26.66 1.20 12.80
CA ILE A 435 26.89 -0.16 12.27
C ILE A 435 28.22 -0.29 11.51
N GLY A 436 28.64 0.76 10.80
CA GLY A 436 29.92 0.76 10.07
C GLY A 436 31.14 0.78 10.98
N GLU A 437 31.11 1.61 12.02
CA GLU A 437 32.19 1.68 13.02
C GLU A 437 32.29 0.36 13.79
N LYS A 438 31.14 -0.22 14.18
CA LYS A 438 31.09 -1.51 14.89
C LYS A 438 31.55 -2.68 14.02
N GLU A 439 31.26 -2.65 12.73
CA GLU A 439 31.79 -3.63 11.78
C GLU A 439 33.33 -3.57 11.75
N HIS A 440 33.89 -2.37 11.63
CA HIS A 440 35.34 -2.17 11.61
C HIS A 440 36.02 -2.57 12.92
N GLU A 441 35.45 -2.15 14.06
CA GLU A 441 35.93 -2.48 15.40
C GLU A 441 36.04 -4.01 15.59
N LYS A 442 35.01 -4.76 15.20
CA LYS A 442 35.02 -6.23 15.31
C LYS A 442 36.04 -6.88 14.40
N ILE A 443 36.18 -6.43 13.15
CA ILE A 443 37.21 -6.95 12.24
C ILE A 443 38.59 -6.78 12.85
N MET A 444 38.89 -5.60 13.39
CA MET A 444 40.20 -5.30 13.96
C MET A 444 40.47 -6.07 15.25
N LYS A 445 39.45 -6.18 16.13
CA LYS A 445 39.54 -6.92 17.39
C LYS A 445 40.02 -8.37 17.21
N TYR A 446 39.61 -9.04 16.14
CA TYR A 446 39.89 -10.48 15.95
C TYR A 446 41.04 -10.79 14.98
N GLN A 447 41.82 -9.82 14.51
CA GLN A 447 42.95 -10.10 13.61
C GLN A 447 44.04 -10.96 14.27
N ASP A 448 44.43 -10.65 15.50
CA ASP A 448 45.45 -11.42 16.21
C ASP A 448 44.97 -12.85 16.50
N LEU A 449 43.72 -12.99 16.96
CA LEU A 449 43.10 -14.29 17.22
C LEU A 449 42.98 -15.13 15.94
N LYS A 450 42.61 -14.51 14.83
CA LYS A 450 42.61 -15.15 13.50
C LYS A 450 43.99 -15.75 13.21
N MET A 451 45.06 -14.96 13.30
CA MET A 451 46.42 -15.42 13.01
C MET A 451 46.87 -16.58 13.90
N GLU A 452 46.49 -16.58 15.17
CA GLU A 452 46.80 -17.67 16.10
C GLU A 452 46.02 -18.95 15.78
N ILE A 453 44.73 -18.84 15.46
CA ILE A 453 43.91 -19.99 15.05
C ILE A 453 44.43 -20.60 13.74
N GLU A 454 44.84 -19.77 12.78
CA GLU A 454 45.42 -20.24 11.51
C GLU A 454 46.66 -21.10 11.74
N LYS A 455 47.52 -20.72 12.69
CA LYS A 455 48.70 -21.51 13.07
C LYS A 455 48.34 -22.78 13.84
N LEU A 456 47.51 -22.65 14.88
CA LEU A 456 47.17 -23.75 15.81
C LEU A 456 46.41 -24.87 15.09
N TRP A 457 45.39 -24.51 14.31
CA TRP A 457 44.52 -25.48 13.66
C TRP A 457 44.95 -25.78 12.22
N LYS A 458 45.92 -25.04 11.70
CA LYS A 458 46.41 -25.17 10.31
C LYS A 458 45.26 -25.07 9.31
N VAL A 459 44.36 -24.10 9.50
CA VAL A 459 43.23 -23.79 8.61
C VAL A 459 43.32 -22.33 8.17
N ARG A 460 42.68 -21.96 7.07
CA ARG A 460 42.52 -20.54 6.71
C ARG A 460 41.32 -19.96 7.46
N VAL A 461 41.50 -18.84 8.14
CA VAL A 461 40.46 -18.24 8.99
C VAL A 461 39.94 -16.94 8.37
N GLU A 462 38.64 -16.75 8.40
CA GLU A 462 37.97 -15.51 8.00
C GLU A 462 37.20 -14.92 9.18
N VAL A 463 37.27 -13.61 9.36
CA VAL A 463 36.49 -12.89 10.38
C VAL A 463 35.29 -12.25 9.69
N ILE A 464 34.09 -12.63 10.12
CA ILE A 464 32.82 -12.20 9.55
C ILE A 464 32.02 -11.47 10.63
N PRO A 465 32.09 -10.13 10.70
CA PRO A 465 31.23 -9.36 11.60
C PRO A 465 29.79 -9.36 11.08
N VAL A 466 28.84 -9.77 11.91
CA VAL A 466 27.40 -9.70 11.60
C VAL A 466 26.81 -8.54 12.38
N VAL A 467 26.81 -7.35 11.76
CA VAL A 467 26.31 -6.13 12.40
C VAL A 467 24.98 -5.71 11.81
N ILE A 468 23.91 -5.77 12.62
CA ILE A 468 22.54 -5.44 12.20
C ILE A 468 22.05 -4.27 13.05
N GLY A 469 21.70 -3.14 12.43
CA GLY A 469 21.11 -2.00 13.12
C GLY A 469 19.81 -2.39 13.82
N ALA A 470 19.60 -1.88 15.03
CA ALA A 470 18.43 -2.20 15.83
C ALA A 470 17.09 -1.84 15.17
N VAL A 471 17.06 -0.88 14.22
CA VAL A 471 15.87 -0.57 13.41
C VAL A 471 15.99 -0.98 11.94
N GLY A 472 16.96 -1.82 11.60
CA GLY A 472 16.98 -2.59 10.35
C GLY A 472 18.05 -2.19 9.33
N ALA A 473 18.94 -1.24 9.60
CA ALA A 473 20.05 -0.93 8.70
C ALA A 473 21.10 -2.05 8.68
N VAL A 474 21.58 -2.41 7.50
CA VAL A 474 22.55 -3.49 7.26
C VAL A 474 23.64 -2.99 6.32
N THR A 475 24.89 -3.43 6.53
CA THR A 475 26.01 -3.07 5.66
C THR A 475 26.07 -3.93 4.40
N LYS A 476 26.71 -3.44 3.33
CA LYS A 476 26.90 -4.17 2.06
C LYS A 476 27.73 -5.45 2.18
N LYS A 477 28.48 -5.64 3.27
CA LYS A 477 29.36 -6.81 3.43
C LYS A 477 28.66 -8.08 3.93
N HIS A 478 27.38 -7.98 4.31
CA HIS A 478 26.59 -9.14 4.76
C HIS A 478 26.36 -10.19 3.66
N ASP A 479 26.60 -9.88 2.38
CA ASP A 479 26.56 -10.88 1.31
C ASP A 479 27.57 -12.02 1.48
N SER A 480 28.61 -11.83 2.30
CA SER A 480 29.60 -12.88 2.65
C SER A 480 29.07 -13.98 3.58
N ILE A 481 27.89 -13.80 4.17
CA ILE A 481 27.23 -14.77 5.05
C ILE A 481 26.37 -15.76 4.24
N LYS A 482 25.91 -15.37 3.05
CA LYS A 482 25.24 -16.25 2.08
C LYS A 482 26.25 -17.23 1.48
#